data_AF-A0A6P7GYI8-F1
#
_entry.id   AF-A0A6P7GYI8-F1
#
_cell.length_a   1.000
_cell.length_b   1.000
_cell.length_c   1.000
_cell.angle_alpha   90.00
_cell.angle_beta   90.00
_cell.angle_gamma   90.00
#
_symmetry.space_group_name_H-M   'P 1'
#
loop_
_entity.id
_entity.type
_entity.pdbx_description
1 polymer ?
#
loop_
_entity_poly.entity_id
_entity_poly.type
_entity_poly.pdbx_seq_one_letter_code
_entity_poly.pdbx_strand_id
1 'polypeptide(L)'
;IFTNSGTTSRNEREDSEKIVELDPKATIRPKFSNLQFRPGWMLLSCADKATVEWLKSIIQELQPQEGISLRLEEESNIPHSEIFVTYLPDSLNTTNAKNFRFLEVQNEDFNSQNWRVARRVDKGPTVEFTLSMDPNSAERVKQNGYKANYKFGQARILPKEGHTKPSEPEAASTSETAKMTTKKGPRKRALRSSKRIR
;
A
#
# COMPACT_ATOMS: atom_id res chain seq x y z
N ILE A 1 14.89 3.80 2.69
CA ILE A 1 15.07 4.31 4.07
C ILE A 1 13.71 4.39 4.70
N PHE A 2 13.50 3.71 5.83
CA PHE A 2 12.27 3.75 6.61
C PHE A 2 12.38 4.76 7.74
N THR A 3 11.26 5.44 8.03
CA THR A 3 11.08 6.33 9.17
C THR A 3 9.92 5.78 10.02
N ASN A 4 9.97 5.93 11.35
CA ASN A 4 8.84 5.52 12.19
C ASN A 4 7.57 6.31 11.86
N SER A 5 6.41 5.68 12.13
CA SER A 5 5.05 6.05 11.69
C SER A 5 4.46 7.39 12.21
N GLY A 6 5.30 8.34 12.61
CA GLY A 6 4.90 9.68 13.06
C GLY A 6 5.58 10.83 12.30
N THR A 7 6.36 10.53 11.25
CA THR A 7 7.09 11.55 10.49
C THR A 7 6.18 12.24 9.47
N THR A 8 6.18 13.58 9.49
CA THR A 8 5.49 14.37 8.47
C THR A 8 6.36 14.46 7.21
N SER A 9 5.75 14.69 6.05
CA SER A 9 6.47 14.86 4.77
C SER A 9 7.49 16.00 4.78
N ARG A 10 7.38 16.93 5.73
CA ARG A 10 8.36 18.01 5.92
C ARG A 10 9.64 17.48 6.58
N ASN A 11 9.50 16.66 7.61
CA ASN A 11 10.63 16.07 8.32
C ASN A 11 11.41 15.10 7.44
N GLU A 12 10.71 14.32 6.59
CA GLU A 12 11.35 13.42 5.62
C GLU A 12 12.29 14.17 4.65
N ARG A 13 11.93 15.40 4.25
CA ARG A 13 12.80 16.23 3.39
C ARG A 13 14.04 16.72 4.13
N GLU A 14 13.88 17.23 5.35
CA GLU A 14 15.01 17.70 6.15
C GLU A 14 16.02 16.56 6.41
N ASP A 15 15.54 15.34 6.68
CA ASP A 15 16.42 14.18 6.83
C ASP A 15 17.13 13.80 5.51
N SER A 16 16.48 14.00 4.36
CA SER A 16 17.11 13.76 3.05
C SER A 16 18.20 14.78 2.70
N GLU A 17 18.05 16.02 3.15
CA GLU A 17 19.04 17.08 2.93
C GLU A 17 20.29 16.83 3.79
N LYS A 18 20.11 16.40 5.05
CA LYS A 18 21.22 15.98 5.91
C LYS A 18 22.09 14.87 5.30
N ILE A 19 21.50 13.93 4.55
CA ILE A 19 22.25 12.88 3.85
C ILE A 19 23.25 13.49 2.85
N VAL A 20 22.87 14.56 2.16
CA VAL A 20 23.71 15.22 1.15
C VAL A 20 24.76 16.13 1.80
N GLU A 21 24.47 16.65 3.00
CA GLU A 21 25.36 17.53 3.76
C GLU A 21 26.41 16.79 4.62
N LEU A 22 26.37 15.45 4.68
CA LEU A 22 27.32 14.66 5.46
C LEU A 22 28.75 14.71 4.88
N ASP A 23 29.62 15.38 5.65
CA ASP A 23 31.08 15.59 5.59
C ASP A 23 31.77 15.69 4.20
N PRO A 24 32.23 16.89 3.78
CA PRO A 24 33.04 17.10 2.58
C PRO A 24 34.44 16.44 2.58
N LYS A 25 34.84 15.75 3.66
CA LYS A 25 36.08 14.95 3.75
C LYS A 25 35.90 13.48 3.35
N ALA A 26 34.69 13.05 2.99
CA ALA A 26 34.45 11.70 2.53
C ALA A 26 35.22 11.40 1.22
N THR A 27 35.96 10.28 1.21
CA THR A 27 36.67 9.78 0.02
C THR A 27 35.70 9.42 -1.11
N ILE A 28 34.43 9.17 -0.78
CA ILE A 28 33.35 8.86 -1.71
C ILE A 28 32.49 10.11 -1.91
N ARG A 29 32.26 10.47 -3.17
CA ARG A 29 31.26 11.48 -3.57
C ARG A 29 29.96 10.76 -3.92
N PRO A 30 28.95 10.76 -3.03
CA PRO A 30 27.73 10.00 -3.26
C PRO A 30 26.99 10.52 -4.50
N LYS A 31 26.50 9.60 -5.32
CA LYS A 31 25.73 9.91 -6.52
C LYS A 31 24.34 9.32 -6.40
N PHE A 32 23.33 10.18 -6.33
CA PHE A 32 21.93 9.77 -6.30
C PHE A 32 21.30 9.98 -7.67
N SER A 33 20.52 9.00 -8.11
CA SER A 33 19.80 9.02 -9.39
C SER A 33 18.34 9.38 -9.22
N ASN A 34 17.75 9.14 -8.05
CA ASN A 34 16.35 9.45 -7.76
C ASN A 34 16.08 9.51 -6.25
N LEU A 35 15.08 10.29 -5.86
CA LEU A 35 14.52 10.29 -4.51
C LEU A 35 12.99 10.35 -4.57
N GLN A 36 12.32 9.40 -3.93
CA GLN A 36 10.86 9.36 -3.82
C GLN A 36 10.42 9.32 -2.36
N PHE A 37 9.51 10.22 -1.99
CA PHE A 37 8.88 10.24 -0.68
C PHE A 37 7.60 9.40 -0.66
N ARG A 38 7.42 8.59 0.37
CA ARG A 38 6.20 7.84 0.69
C ARG A 38 5.93 8.02 2.19
N PRO A 39 4.66 7.97 2.63
CA PRO A 39 4.37 8.07 4.07
C PRO A 39 5.12 6.99 4.86
N GLY A 40 6.03 7.41 5.75
CA GLY A 40 6.79 6.52 6.62
C GLY A 40 8.03 5.89 5.99
N TRP A 41 8.37 6.23 4.73
CA TRP A 41 9.63 5.79 4.11
C TRP A 41 9.96 6.56 2.83
N MET A 42 11.24 6.66 2.52
CA MET A 42 11.74 7.22 1.27
C MET A 42 12.54 6.19 0.48
N LEU A 43 12.36 6.18 -0.84
CA LEU A 43 13.18 5.41 -1.76
C LEU A 43 14.30 6.30 -2.29
N LEU A 44 15.54 5.96 -1.94
CA LEU A 44 16.72 6.66 -2.41
C LEU A 44 17.47 5.76 -3.41
N SER A 45 17.48 6.14 -4.68
CA SER A 45 18.19 5.41 -5.73
C SER A 45 19.61 5.95 -5.84
N CYS A 46 20.59 5.05 -5.71
CA CYS A 46 22.00 5.36 -5.88
C CYS A 46 22.44 5.07 -7.33
N ALA A 47 23.35 5.86 -7.88
CA ALA A 47 23.85 5.69 -9.24
C ALA A 47 24.94 4.60 -9.33
N ASP A 48 25.61 4.28 -8.23
CA ASP A 48 26.64 3.25 -8.17
C ASP A 48 26.65 2.50 -6.83
N LYS A 49 27.27 1.32 -6.83
CA LYS A 49 27.38 0.44 -5.65
C LYS A 49 28.16 1.10 -4.51
N ALA A 50 29.16 1.91 -4.85
CA ALA A 50 29.97 2.64 -3.87
C ALA A 50 29.10 3.61 -3.03
N THR A 51 28.15 4.30 -3.66
CA THR A 51 27.18 5.16 -2.97
C THR A 51 26.27 4.35 -2.05
N VAL A 52 25.86 3.13 -2.45
CA VAL A 52 25.03 2.25 -1.59
C VAL A 52 25.81 1.81 -0.35
N GLU A 53 27.06 1.38 -0.51
CA GLU A 53 27.91 0.92 0.59
C GLU A 53 28.23 2.07 1.56
N TRP A 54 28.52 3.27 1.04
CA TRP A 54 28.66 4.48 1.84
C TRP A 54 27.38 4.84 2.60
N LEU A 55 26.21 4.79 1.95
CA LEU A 55 24.94 5.09 2.62
C LEU A 55 24.67 4.11 3.77
N LYS A 56 25.01 2.83 3.59
CA LYS A 56 24.91 1.80 4.65
C LYS A 56 25.79 2.12 5.86
N SER A 57 26.98 2.72 5.67
CA SER A 57 27.87 3.04 6.80
C SER A 57 27.40 4.27 7.57
N ILE A 58 26.85 5.29 6.90
CA ILE A 58 26.46 6.55 7.54
C ILE A 58 25.03 6.56 8.10
N ILE A 59 24.16 5.62 7.69
CA ILE A 59 22.74 5.67 8.07
C ILE A 59 22.50 5.53 9.59
N GLN A 60 23.41 4.86 10.30
CA GLN A 60 23.35 4.75 11.76
C GLN A 60 23.83 6.02 12.47
N GLU A 61 24.66 6.82 11.81
CA GLU A 61 25.17 8.10 12.32
C GLU A 61 24.17 9.24 12.09
N LEU A 62 23.29 9.08 11.10
CA LEU A 62 22.13 9.95 10.92
C LEU A 62 21.20 9.76 12.11
N GLN A 63 21.31 10.67 13.08
CA GLN A 63 20.32 10.84 14.14
C GLN A 63 19.21 11.76 13.61
N PRO A 64 18.09 11.21 13.11
CA PRO A 64 16.89 12.03 12.95
C PRO A 64 16.43 12.54 14.33
N GLN A 65 15.46 13.46 14.36
CA GLN A 65 14.96 14.05 15.63
C GLN A 65 14.59 12.97 16.67
N GLU A 66 14.58 13.36 17.95
CA GLU A 66 14.22 12.50 19.08
C GLU A 66 12.96 11.66 18.78
N GLY A 67 13.09 10.33 18.95
CA GLY A 67 12.00 9.37 18.75
C GLY A 67 11.89 8.78 17.35
N ILE A 68 12.74 9.17 16.39
CA ILE A 68 12.78 8.59 15.04
C ILE A 68 14.02 7.70 14.93
N SER A 69 13.86 6.51 14.36
CA SER A 69 14.99 5.67 13.94
C SER A 69 14.94 5.49 12.42
N LEU A 70 16.08 5.69 11.76
CA LEU A 70 16.24 5.38 10.34
C LEU A 70 16.69 3.94 10.18
N ARG A 71 16.09 3.24 9.22
CA ARG A 71 16.53 1.91 8.80
C ARG A 71 16.73 1.90 7.29
N LEU A 72 17.85 1.37 6.83
CA LEU A 72 18.01 1.03 5.42
C LEU A 72 17.41 -0.35 5.16
N GLU A 73 16.72 -0.48 4.05
CA GLU A 73 16.14 -1.74 3.59
C GLU A 73 16.25 -1.84 2.08
N GLU A 74 16.32 -3.08 1.61
CA GLU A 74 16.29 -3.38 0.18
C GLU A 74 14.88 -3.18 -0.35
N GLU A 75 14.77 -2.80 -1.63
CA GLU A 75 13.48 -2.53 -2.27
C GLU A 75 12.52 -3.72 -2.16
N SER A 76 13.04 -4.95 -2.26
CA SER A 76 12.26 -6.19 -2.11
C SER A 76 11.62 -6.38 -0.73
N ASN A 77 12.18 -5.75 0.30
CA ASN A 77 11.68 -5.81 1.67
C ASN A 77 10.72 -4.66 1.98
N ILE A 78 10.51 -3.75 1.02
CA ILE A 78 9.58 -2.63 1.21
C ILE A 78 8.15 -3.15 1.10
N PRO A 79 7.29 -2.95 2.12
CA PRO A 79 5.91 -3.38 2.04
C PRO A 79 5.21 -2.69 0.86
N HIS A 80 4.86 -3.48 -0.16
CA HIS A 80 4.05 -2.99 -1.26
C HIS A 80 2.61 -2.84 -0.79
N SER A 81 2.11 -1.59 -0.74
CA SER A 81 0.70 -1.37 -0.47
C SER A 81 -0.14 -1.94 -1.60
N GLU A 82 -1.00 -2.91 -1.28
CA GLU A 82 -1.94 -3.47 -2.25
C GLU A 82 -2.84 -2.38 -2.83
N ILE A 83 -2.98 -2.40 -4.15
CA ILE A 83 -3.84 -1.46 -4.86
C ILE A 83 -5.19 -2.12 -5.08
N PHE A 84 -6.26 -1.38 -4.80
CA PHE A 84 -7.64 -1.80 -5.02
C PHE A 84 -8.34 -0.87 -6.00
N VAL A 85 -9.32 -1.42 -6.70
CA VAL A 85 -10.32 -0.67 -7.47
C VAL A 85 -11.68 -0.83 -6.78
N THR A 86 -12.33 0.30 -6.49
CA THR A 86 -13.67 0.30 -5.91
C THR A 86 -14.64 1.13 -6.72
N TYR A 87 -15.89 0.68 -6.78
CA TYR A 87 -17.00 1.33 -7.48
C TYR A 87 -18.02 1.78 -6.44
N LEU A 88 -18.13 3.10 -6.24
CA LEU A 88 -19.05 3.67 -5.27
C LEU A 88 -20.28 4.23 -6.01
N PRO A 89 -21.48 3.64 -5.85
CA PRO A 89 -22.69 4.14 -6.48
C PRO A 89 -23.12 5.50 -5.89
N ASP A 90 -23.92 6.28 -6.63
CA ASP A 90 -24.47 7.58 -6.21
C ASP A 90 -23.46 8.56 -5.60
N SER A 91 -22.21 8.52 -6.07
CA SER A 91 -21.07 9.20 -5.41
C SER A 91 -20.46 10.33 -6.24
N LEU A 92 -20.98 10.60 -7.44
CA LEU A 92 -20.52 11.67 -8.34
C LEU A 92 -20.36 13.00 -7.61
N ASN A 93 -21.42 13.46 -6.95
CA ASN A 93 -21.46 14.73 -6.21
C ASN A 93 -20.97 14.61 -4.75
N THR A 94 -20.36 13.47 -4.39
CA THR A 94 -19.83 13.25 -3.03
C THR A 94 -18.31 13.44 -3.02
N THR A 95 -17.82 14.24 -2.09
CA THR A 95 -16.37 14.46 -1.90
C THR A 95 -15.67 13.17 -1.48
N ASN A 96 -14.36 13.05 -1.77
CA ASN A 96 -13.58 11.87 -1.38
C ASN A 96 -13.64 11.60 0.13
N ALA A 97 -13.44 12.65 0.94
CA ALA A 97 -13.50 12.55 2.40
C ALA A 97 -14.86 12.01 2.88
N LYS A 98 -15.97 12.47 2.29
CA LYS A 98 -17.30 12.01 2.65
C LYS A 98 -17.57 10.57 2.18
N ASN A 99 -17.10 10.21 0.98
CA ASN A 99 -17.16 8.83 0.48
C ASN A 99 -16.44 7.86 1.40
N PHE A 100 -15.22 8.20 1.82
CA PHE A 100 -14.42 7.35 2.69
C PHE A 100 -14.96 7.31 4.12
N ARG A 101 -15.50 8.44 4.62
CA ARG A 101 -16.21 8.45 5.90
C ARG A 101 -17.42 7.50 5.90
N PHE A 102 -18.16 7.39 4.79
CA PHE A 102 -19.25 6.42 4.69
C PHE A 102 -18.76 4.98 4.74
N LEU A 103 -17.64 4.67 4.09
CA LEU A 103 -17.03 3.33 4.19
C LEU A 103 -16.57 3.04 5.62
N GLU A 104 -15.90 3.99 6.26
CA GLU A 104 -15.38 3.86 7.62
C GLU A 104 -16.50 3.65 8.66
N VAL A 105 -17.58 4.43 8.60
CA VAL A 105 -18.66 4.34 9.60
C VAL A 105 -19.52 3.08 9.43
N GLN A 106 -19.58 2.49 8.22
CA GLN A 106 -20.45 1.35 7.93
C GLN A 106 -19.74 -0.01 7.90
N ASN A 107 -18.42 -0.03 8.09
CA ASN A 107 -17.61 -1.25 8.07
C ASN A 107 -16.65 -1.23 9.26
N GLU A 108 -16.75 -2.24 10.12
CA GLU A 108 -15.82 -2.42 11.25
C GLU A 108 -14.37 -2.52 10.75
N ASP A 109 -13.46 -1.93 11.52
CA ASP A 109 -12.01 -1.95 11.30
C ASP A 109 -11.52 -1.33 9.98
N PHE A 110 -12.34 -0.50 9.34
CA PHE A 110 -11.84 0.39 8.29
C PHE A 110 -11.25 1.65 8.92
N ASN A 111 -10.03 2.02 8.52
CA ASN A 111 -9.41 3.29 8.87
C ASN A 111 -9.01 4.05 7.61
N SER A 112 -9.90 4.95 7.18
CA SER A 112 -9.73 5.63 5.90
C SER A 112 -8.69 6.75 5.90
N GLN A 113 -8.17 7.16 7.07
CA GLN A 113 -7.19 8.24 7.18
C GLN A 113 -5.87 7.92 6.48
N ASN A 114 -5.51 6.63 6.43
CA ASN A 114 -4.26 6.16 5.83
C ASN A 114 -4.43 5.62 4.41
N TRP A 115 -5.61 5.83 3.81
CA TRP A 115 -5.86 5.40 2.43
C TRP A 115 -5.35 6.45 1.45
N ARG A 116 -4.77 5.99 0.34
CA ARG A 116 -4.26 6.88 -0.71
C ARG A 116 -5.00 6.68 -2.01
N VAL A 117 -5.61 7.74 -2.51
CA VAL A 117 -6.25 7.74 -3.82
C VAL A 117 -5.19 7.94 -4.91
N ALA A 118 -4.98 6.91 -5.73
CA ALA A 118 -4.12 7.00 -6.91
C ALA A 118 -4.87 7.57 -8.12
N ARG A 119 -6.16 7.23 -8.26
CA ARG A 119 -7.01 7.72 -9.35
C ARG A 119 -8.46 7.79 -8.91
N ARG A 120 -9.17 8.82 -9.37
CA ARG A 120 -10.63 8.94 -9.33
C ARG A 120 -11.12 9.06 -10.78
N VAL A 121 -12.17 8.33 -11.13
CA VAL A 121 -12.85 8.43 -12.43
C VAL A 121 -14.34 8.48 -12.18
N ASP A 122 -14.98 9.54 -12.65
CA ASP A 122 -16.42 9.69 -12.60
C ASP A 122 -17.05 8.88 -13.76
N LYS A 123 -17.98 7.98 -13.44
CA LYS A 123 -18.67 7.07 -14.38
C LYS A 123 -20.18 7.20 -14.21
N GLY A 124 -20.72 8.33 -14.64
CA GLY A 124 -22.13 8.67 -14.43
C GLY A 124 -22.44 8.81 -12.93
N PRO A 125 -23.45 8.12 -12.37
CA PRO A 125 -23.76 8.22 -10.95
C PRO A 125 -22.70 7.55 -10.05
N THR A 126 -21.84 6.70 -10.62
CA THR A 126 -20.83 5.93 -9.89
C THR A 126 -19.47 6.60 -10.02
N VAL A 127 -18.67 6.55 -8.96
CA VAL A 127 -17.24 6.94 -8.99
C VAL A 127 -16.40 5.67 -8.83
N GLU A 128 -15.44 5.51 -9.73
CA GLU A 128 -14.39 4.50 -9.61
C GLU A 128 -13.17 5.13 -8.92
N PHE A 129 -12.70 4.50 -7.85
CA PHE A 129 -11.42 4.84 -7.23
C PHE A 129 -10.41 3.72 -7.44
N THR A 130 -9.19 4.09 -7.87
CA THR A 130 -8.00 3.27 -7.66
C THR A 130 -7.29 3.80 -6.43
N LEU A 131 -7.10 2.98 -5.40
CA LEU A 131 -6.53 3.43 -4.13
C LEU A 131 -5.72 2.33 -3.43
N SER A 132 -4.79 2.70 -2.56
CA SER A 132 -4.18 1.79 -1.60
C SER A 132 -4.84 1.97 -0.23
N MET A 133 -4.98 0.88 0.51
CA MET A 133 -5.54 0.86 1.87
C MET A 133 -4.45 0.56 2.89
N ASP A 134 -4.72 0.87 4.16
CA ASP A 134 -3.90 0.34 5.25
C ASP A 134 -4.07 -1.20 5.35
N PRO A 135 -3.09 -1.92 5.92
CA PRO A 135 -3.11 -3.39 5.98
C PRO A 135 -4.38 -3.97 6.63
N ASN A 136 -4.88 -3.35 7.70
CA ASN A 136 -6.04 -3.85 8.43
C ASN A 136 -7.31 -3.75 7.57
N SER A 137 -7.53 -2.58 6.94
CA SER A 137 -8.63 -2.41 5.99
C SER A 137 -8.54 -3.37 4.81
N ALA A 138 -7.34 -3.56 4.25
CA ALA A 138 -7.11 -4.47 3.13
C ALA A 138 -7.45 -5.93 3.50
N GLU A 139 -7.01 -6.38 4.67
CA GLU A 139 -7.32 -7.71 5.18
C GLU A 139 -8.83 -7.89 5.43
N ARG A 140 -9.47 -6.89 6.05
CA ARG A 140 -10.92 -6.90 6.29
C ARG A 140 -11.72 -6.98 4.99
N VAL A 141 -11.31 -6.25 3.95
CA VAL A 141 -11.94 -6.34 2.61
C VAL A 141 -11.85 -7.77 2.06
N LYS A 142 -10.69 -8.43 2.17
CA LYS A 142 -10.50 -9.82 1.71
C LYS A 142 -11.40 -10.79 2.47
N GLN A 143 -11.41 -10.69 3.80
CA GLN A 143 -12.23 -11.53 4.68
C GLN A 143 -13.74 -11.37 4.38
N ASN A 144 -14.17 -10.18 4.01
CA ASN A 144 -15.56 -9.89 3.62
C ASN A 144 -15.91 -10.27 2.17
N GLY A 145 -15.00 -10.96 1.45
CA GLY A 145 -15.21 -11.38 0.07
C GLY A 145 -15.25 -10.21 -0.91
N TYR A 146 -14.41 -9.20 -0.68
CA TYR A 146 -14.22 -8.02 -1.53
C TYR A 146 -15.47 -7.13 -1.64
N LYS A 147 -16.22 -7.05 -0.55
CA LYS A 147 -17.42 -6.22 -0.41
C LYS A 147 -17.34 -5.36 0.83
N ALA A 148 -17.87 -4.14 0.73
CA ALA A 148 -18.06 -3.24 1.85
C ALA A 148 -19.46 -2.62 1.79
N ASN A 149 -20.04 -2.33 2.95
CA ASN A 149 -21.25 -1.53 3.03
C ASN A 149 -20.93 -0.10 2.61
N TYR A 150 -21.81 0.52 1.83
CA TYR A 150 -21.64 1.90 1.40
C TYR A 150 -23.01 2.55 1.17
N LYS A 151 -23.27 3.65 1.87
CA LYS A 151 -24.57 4.35 1.91
C LYS A 151 -25.71 3.38 2.22
N PHE A 152 -26.55 3.09 1.23
CA PHE A 152 -27.76 2.26 1.36
C PHE A 152 -27.60 0.89 0.69
N GLY A 153 -26.36 0.49 0.36
CA GLY A 153 -26.08 -0.75 -0.34
C GLY A 153 -24.67 -1.29 -0.07
N GLN A 154 -24.08 -1.92 -1.08
CA GLN A 154 -22.73 -2.48 -1.01
C GLN A 154 -21.89 -2.04 -2.21
N ALA A 155 -20.62 -1.74 -1.95
CA ALA A 155 -19.60 -1.52 -2.97
C ALA A 155 -18.70 -2.75 -3.11
N ARG A 156 -18.14 -2.96 -4.30
CA ARG A 156 -17.09 -3.96 -4.54
C ARG A 156 -15.74 -3.27 -4.47
N ILE A 157 -14.80 -3.86 -3.74
CA ILE A 157 -13.42 -3.39 -3.60
C ILE A 157 -12.54 -4.54 -4.05
N LEU A 158 -12.10 -4.51 -5.30
CA LEU A 158 -11.35 -5.60 -5.93
C LEU A 158 -9.86 -5.29 -5.94
N PRO A 159 -8.97 -6.28 -5.78
CA PRO A 159 -7.55 -6.06 -5.98
C PRO A 159 -7.35 -5.62 -7.43
N LYS A 160 -6.53 -4.59 -7.63
CA LYS A 160 -6.03 -4.25 -8.94
C LYS A 160 -4.86 -5.18 -9.19
N GLU A 161 -4.96 -6.02 -10.22
CA GLU A 161 -3.79 -6.75 -10.71
C GLU A 161 -2.75 -5.72 -11.14
N GLY A 162 -1.72 -5.56 -10.32
CA GLY A 162 -0.49 -4.90 -10.70
C GLY A 162 0.36 -5.92 -11.43
N HIS A 163 1.16 -5.47 -12.40
CA HIS A 163 2.31 -6.23 -12.87
C HIS A 163 3.28 -6.43 -11.69
N THR A 164 3.05 -7.45 -10.86
CA THR A 164 4.16 -8.20 -10.29
C THR A 164 4.89 -8.75 -11.50
N LYS A 165 6.06 -8.19 -11.85
CA LYS A 165 7.01 -8.99 -12.63
C LYS A 165 7.28 -10.21 -11.75
N PRO A 166 6.94 -11.43 -12.19
CA PRO A 166 7.48 -12.60 -11.54
C PRO A 166 8.99 -12.52 -11.76
N SER A 167 9.77 -12.55 -10.68
CA SER A 167 11.15 -13.00 -10.79
C SER A 167 11.08 -14.41 -11.37
N GLU A 168 11.47 -14.53 -12.64
CA GLU A 168 11.58 -15.77 -13.38
C GLU A 168 12.52 -16.72 -12.62
N PRO A 169 12.05 -17.90 -12.16
CA PRO A 169 12.96 -18.99 -11.88
C PRO A 169 13.20 -19.70 -13.22
N GLU A 170 14.42 -19.51 -13.73
CA GLU A 170 14.97 -20.33 -14.79
C GLU A 170 14.92 -21.81 -14.40
N ALA A 171 14.66 -22.64 -15.40
CA ALA A 171 14.16 -23.99 -15.34
C ALA A 171 14.94 -24.98 -14.46
N ALA A 172 14.20 -25.86 -13.79
CA ALA A 172 14.54 -27.28 -13.75
C ALA A 172 13.26 -28.11 -13.91
N SER A 173 13.19 -28.74 -15.08
CA SER A 173 12.19 -29.73 -15.48
C SER A 173 12.33 -31.01 -14.64
N THR A 174 11.23 -31.50 -14.05
CA THR A 174 10.90 -32.93 -14.14
C THR A 174 9.41 -33.16 -13.85
N SER A 175 8.80 -33.85 -14.81
CA SER A 175 7.48 -34.47 -14.80
C SER A 175 7.31 -35.49 -13.67
N GLU A 176 6.12 -35.57 -13.05
CA GLU A 176 5.23 -36.73 -13.21
C GLU A 176 3.87 -36.60 -12.50
N THR A 177 2.93 -37.29 -13.13
CA THR A 177 1.48 -37.43 -13.01
C THR A 177 0.94 -37.90 -11.65
N ALA A 178 -0.20 -37.34 -11.19
CA ALA A 178 -1.27 -38.12 -10.54
C ALA A 178 -2.62 -37.38 -10.50
N LYS A 179 -3.62 -37.95 -11.17
CA LYS A 179 -5.06 -37.66 -10.98
C LYS A 179 -5.50 -38.15 -9.60
N MET A 180 -6.27 -37.36 -8.85
CA MET A 180 -7.35 -37.96 -8.04
C MET A 180 -8.51 -36.98 -7.76
N THR A 181 -9.69 -37.48 -8.13
CA THR A 181 -11.06 -37.03 -7.85
C THR A 181 -11.35 -36.84 -6.36
N THR A 182 -12.20 -35.89 -5.97
CA THR A 182 -13.59 -36.16 -5.51
C THR A 182 -14.34 -34.96 -4.90
N LYS A 183 -15.62 -34.88 -5.29
CA LYS A 183 -16.85 -34.56 -4.51
C LYS A 183 -17.13 -33.13 -4.01
N LYS A 184 -18.05 -32.49 -4.73
CA LYS A 184 -18.96 -31.42 -4.27
C LYS A 184 -19.81 -31.90 -3.09
N GLY A 185 -19.74 -31.21 -1.96
CA GLY A 185 -20.77 -31.18 -0.92
C GLY A 185 -21.60 -29.89 -1.00
N PRO A 186 -22.88 -29.89 -0.58
CA PRO A 186 -23.78 -28.77 -0.83
C PRO A 186 -23.51 -27.59 0.12
N ARG A 187 -23.39 -26.38 -0.45
CA ARG A 187 -23.36 -25.12 0.32
C ARG A 187 -24.76 -24.83 0.87
N LYS A 188 -24.94 -24.90 2.18
CA LYS A 188 -26.12 -24.35 2.87
C LYS A 188 -26.12 -22.83 2.68
N ARG A 189 -27.17 -22.31 2.05
CA ARG A 189 -27.40 -20.88 1.84
C ARG A 189 -27.97 -20.32 3.15
N ALA A 190 -27.16 -19.61 3.92
CA ALA A 190 -27.66 -18.85 5.07
C ALA A 190 -28.56 -17.71 4.56
N LEU A 191 -29.84 -17.76 4.93
CA LEU A 191 -30.82 -16.73 4.66
C LEU A 191 -30.47 -15.51 5.52
N ARG A 192 -29.85 -14.48 4.93
CA ARG A 192 -29.68 -13.19 5.62
C ARG A 192 -31.03 -12.51 5.71
N SER A 193 -31.59 -12.44 6.91
CA SER A 193 -32.78 -11.65 7.21
C SER A 193 -32.43 -10.16 7.10
N SER A 194 -32.92 -9.49 6.06
CA SER A 194 -32.92 -8.03 5.99
C SER A 194 -34.10 -7.51 6.81
N LYS A 195 -33.85 -6.88 7.96
CA LYS A 195 -34.87 -6.09 8.65
C LYS A 195 -35.15 -4.85 7.81
N ARG A 196 -36.38 -4.74 7.29
CA ARG A 196 -36.86 -3.56 6.58
C ARG A 196 -37.59 -2.68 7.59
N ILE A 197 -37.09 -1.49 7.84
CA ILE A 197 -37.81 -0.46 8.62
C ILE A 197 -38.67 0.31 7.60
N ARG A 198 -39.97 0.41 7.88
CA ARG A 198 -40.93 1.21 7.08
C ARG A 198 -41.11 2.57 7.73
#